data_AF-A0AA42T9L4-F1
#
_entry.id   AF-A0AA42T9L4-F1
#
_cell.length_a   1.000
_cell.length_b   1.000
_cell.length_c   1.000
_cell.angle_alpha   90.00
_cell.angle_beta   90.00
_cell.angle_gamma   90.00
#
_symmetry.space_group_name_H-M   'P 1'
#
loop_
_entity.id
_entity.type
_entity.pdbx_description
1 polymer ?
#
loop_
_entity_poly.entity_id
_entity_poly.type
_entity_poly.pdbx_seq_one_letter_code
_entity_poly.pdbx_strand_id
1 'polypeptide(L)'
;MRNEEMQEAAELGFLDLDGKRSDSVSTRLPYEALCAIDALAAMDDIKRSEWIRDAVIEKLVRLKRQHDYLSKAFGGATNTTNTTYSKNT
;
A
#
# COMPACT_ATOMS: atom_id res chain seq x y z
N MET A 1 -9.87 4.48 8.21
CA MET A 1 -8.44 4.75 8.49
C MET A 1 -8.36 5.88 9.52
N ARG A 2 -7.44 5.84 10.50
CA ARG A 2 -7.29 6.96 11.45
C ARG A 2 -6.62 8.13 10.72
N ASN A 3 -7.04 9.37 10.97
CA ASN A 3 -6.53 10.58 10.29
C ASN A 3 -4.98 10.68 10.27
N GLU A 4 -4.31 10.11 11.27
CA GLU A 4 -2.86 10.07 11.39
C GLU A 4 -2.17 9.22 10.31
N GLU A 5 -2.73 8.06 9.94
CA GLU A 5 -2.15 7.16 8.93
C GLU A 5 -2.28 7.75 7.53
N MET A 6 -3.38 8.46 7.26
CA MET A 6 -3.58 9.21 6.01
C MET A 6 -2.63 10.39 5.89
N GLN A 7 -2.40 11.12 7.00
CA GLN A 7 -1.45 12.22 7.03
C GLN A 7 -0.01 11.73 6.77
N GLU A 8 0.41 10.64 7.42
CA GLU A 8 1.72 10.04 7.18
C GLU A 8 1.87 9.54 5.74
N ALA A 9 0.82 8.91 5.19
CA ALA A 9 0.82 8.49 3.79
C ALA A 9 1.03 9.66 2.82
N ALA A 10 0.45 10.81 3.14
CA ALA A 10 0.62 12.02 2.34
C ALA A 10 2.04 12.59 2.45
N GLU A 11 2.62 12.64 3.65
CA GLU A 11 4.01 13.05 3.89
C GLU A 11 5.02 12.11 3.19
N LEU A 12 4.69 10.82 3.09
CA LEU A 12 5.48 9.83 2.34
C LEU A 12 5.28 9.89 0.83
N GLY A 13 4.38 10.74 0.33
CA GLY A 13 4.09 10.90 -1.09
C GLY A 13 3.28 9.75 -1.70
N PHE A 14 2.58 8.96 -0.90
CA PHE A 14 1.71 7.89 -1.38
C PHE A 14 0.31 8.38 -1.76
N LEU A 15 -0.05 9.60 -1.38
CA LEU A 15 -1.31 10.25 -1.74
C LEU A 15 -1.03 11.51 -2.56
N ASP A 16 -1.75 11.67 -3.66
CA ASP A 16 -1.77 12.91 -4.43
C ASP A 16 -2.70 13.93 -3.74
N LEU A 17 -2.11 14.86 -2.98
CA LEU A 17 -2.85 15.95 -2.35
C LEU A 17 -3.15 17.11 -3.32
N ASP A 18 -2.38 17.25 -4.39
CA ASP A 18 -2.41 18.41 -5.29
C ASP A 18 -3.38 18.25 -6.49
N GLY A 19 -4.26 17.25 -6.45
CA GLY A 19 -5.18 16.99 -7.57
C GLY A 19 -4.50 16.58 -8.88
N LYS A 20 -3.23 16.14 -8.81
CA LYS A 20 -2.56 15.51 -9.95
C LYS A 20 -3.30 14.24 -10.34
N ARG A 21 -3.34 13.98 -11.65
CA ARG A 21 -4.04 12.86 -12.23
C ARG A 21 -3.42 11.57 -11.69
N SER A 22 -4.13 10.87 -10.81
CA SER A 22 -3.71 9.54 -10.39
C SER A 22 -3.74 8.61 -11.60
N ASP A 23 -2.65 7.89 -11.84
CA ASP A 23 -2.59 6.94 -12.93
C ASP A 23 -3.58 5.79 -12.68
N SER A 24 -4.40 5.48 -13.68
CA SER A 24 -5.32 4.37 -13.59
C SER A 24 -4.56 3.04 -13.72
N VAL A 25 -4.71 2.16 -12.74
CA VAL A 25 -4.16 0.80 -12.78
C VAL A 25 -5.30 -0.21 -12.88
N SER A 26 -5.14 -1.23 -13.73
CA SER A 26 -6.04 -2.37 -13.82
C SER A 26 -5.41 -3.60 -13.16
N THR A 27 -6.16 -4.27 -12.30
CA THR A 27 -5.74 -5.51 -11.63
C THR A 27 -6.82 -6.57 -11.72
N ARG A 28 -6.41 -7.84 -11.72
CA ARG A 28 -7.33 -8.99 -11.74
C ARG A 28 -7.42 -9.57 -10.34
N LEU A 29 -8.64 -9.72 -9.86
CA LEU A 29 -8.96 -10.35 -8.58
C LEU A 29 -9.97 -11.49 -8.81
N PRO A 30 -9.92 -12.57 -8.02
CA PRO A 30 -10.99 -13.57 -8.00
C PRO A 30 -12.34 -12.93 -7.72
N TYR A 31 -13.41 -13.52 -8.25
CA TYR A 31 -14.77 -12.99 -8.11
C TYR A 31 -15.17 -12.85 -6.63
N GLU A 32 -14.85 -13.85 -5.82
CA GLU A 32 -15.17 -13.89 -4.39
C GLU A 32 -14.46 -12.75 -3.63
N ALA A 33 -13.23 -12.43 -4.02
CA ALA A 33 -12.50 -11.31 -3.44
C ALA A 33 -13.14 -9.97 -3.80
N LEU A 34 -13.62 -9.80 -5.04
CA LEU A 34 -14.35 -8.60 -5.46
C LEU A 34 -15.64 -8.42 -4.66
N CYS A 35 -16.42 -9.49 -4.47
CA CYS A 35 -17.63 -9.45 -3.65
C CYS A 35 -17.35 -9.05 -2.20
N ALA A 36 -16.27 -9.58 -1.61
CA ALA A 36 -15.86 -9.20 -0.26
C ALA A 36 -15.48 -7.72 -0.16
N ILE A 37 -14.72 -7.20 -1.14
CA ILE A 37 -14.36 -5.77 -1.19
C ILE A 37 -15.61 -4.90 -1.34
N ASP A 38 -16.57 -5.30 -2.18
CA ASP A 38 -17.82 -4.57 -2.37
C ASP A 38 -18.64 -4.46 -1.08
N ALA A 39 -18.74 -5.55 -0.32
CA ALA A 39 -19.42 -5.55 0.97
C ALA A 39 -18.71 -4.62 1.97
N LEU A 40 -17.39 -4.67 2.05
CA LEU A 40 -16.60 -3.83 2.96
C LEU A 40 -16.70 -2.35 2.59
N ALA A 41 -16.56 -2.01 1.31
CA ALA A 41 -16.71 -0.64 0.83
C ALA A 41 -18.12 -0.08 1.11
N ALA A 42 -19.16 -0.90 0.96
CA ALA A 42 -20.53 -0.52 1.30
C ALA A 42 -20.74 -0.33 2.82
N MET A 43 -20.10 -1.14 3.66
CA MET A 43 -20.14 -0.96 5.12
C MET A 43 -19.48 0.35 5.57
N ASP A 44 -18.42 0.75 4.87
CA ASP A 44 -17.67 1.98 5.14
C ASP A 44 -18.25 3.23 4.42
N ASP A 45 -19.34 3.08 3.66
CA ASP A 45 -19.97 4.12 2.82
C ASP A 45 -19.00 4.84 1.86
N ILE A 46 -18.11 4.08 1.23
CA ILE A 46 -17.13 4.58 0.26
C ILE A 46 -17.12 3.77 -1.03
N LYS A 47 -16.50 4.30 -2.09
CA LYS A 47 -16.38 3.56 -3.35
C LYS A 47 -15.38 2.41 -3.21
N ARG A 48 -15.62 1.32 -3.93
CA ARG A 48 -14.68 0.19 -4.05
C ARG A 48 -13.22 0.63 -4.30
N SER A 49 -13.03 1.57 -5.23
CA SER A 49 -11.69 2.09 -5.56
C SER A 49 -11.03 2.83 -4.40
N GLU A 50 -11.82 3.54 -3.60
CA GLU A 50 -11.34 4.26 -2.42
C GLU A 50 -10.96 3.27 -1.32
N TRP A 51 -11.80 2.26 -1.09
CA TRP A 51 -11.50 1.19 -0.14
C TRP A 51 -10.21 0.44 -0.51
N ILE A 52 -10.04 0.08 -1.79
CA ILE A 52 -8.81 -0.58 -2.27
C ILE A 52 -7.59 0.32 -2.06
N ARG A 53 -7.70 1.60 -2.43
CA ARG A 53 -6.61 2.57 -2.22
C ARG A 53 -6.23 2.62 -0.75
N ASP A 54 -7.21 2.78 0.12
CA ASP A 54 -7.00 2.89 1.56
C ASP A 54 -6.31 1.64 2.13
N ALA A 55 -6.77 0.44 1.74
CA ALA A 55 -6.13 -0.82 2.14
C ALA A 55 -4.68 -0.95 1.66
N VAL A 56 -4.38 -0.48 0.43
CA VAL A 56 -3.02 -0.47 -0.11
C VAL A 56 -2.14 0.52 0.65
N ILE A 57 -2.65 1.72 0.92
CA ILE A 57 -1.92 2.78 1.63
C ILE A 57 -1.58 2.33 3.06
N GLU A 58 -2.53 1.73 3.78
CA GLU A 58 -2.29 1.18 5.11
C GLU A 58 -1.14 0.16 5.09
N LYS A 59 -1.12 -0.72 4.09
CA LYS A 59 -0.05 -1.71 3.91
C LYS A 59 1.30 -1.05 3.62
N LEU A 60 1.33 -0.05 2.74
CA LEU A 60 2.53 0.67 2.36
C LEU A 60 3.15 1.42 3.54
N VAL A 61 2.34 2.17 4.29
CA VAL A 61 2.77 2.89 5.50
C VAL A 61 3.39 1.91 6.50
N ARG A 62 2.71 0.78 6.76
CA ARG A 62 3.22 -0.25 7.66
C ARG A 62 4.58 -0.80 7.23
N LEU A 63 4.74 -1.09 5.93
CA LEU A 63 6.00 -1.61 5.39
C LEU A 63 7.11 -0.55 5.41
N LYS A 64 6.79 0.73 5.15
CA LYS A 64 7.74 1.83 5.23
C LYS A 64 8.26 2.02 6.65
N ARG A 65 7.38 2.00 7.65
CA ARG A 65 7.76 2.06 9.08
C ARG A 65 8.70 0.91 9.45
N GLN A 66 8.41 -0.31 8.99
CA GLN A 66 9.28 -1.48 9.20
C GLN A 66 10.65 -1.31 8.53
N HIS A 67 10.66 -0.87 7.27
CA HIS A 67 11.89 -0.60 6.54
C HIS A 67 12.75 0.45 7.24
N ASP A 68 12.17 1.54 7.74
CA ASP A 68 12.89 2.61 8.40
C ASP A 68 13.44 2.19 9.76
N TYR A 69 12.68 1.38 10.51
CA TYR A 69 13.15 0.77 11.74
C TYR A 69 14.38 -0.11 11.48
N LEU A 70 14.29 -1.02 10.51
CA LEU A 70 15.41 -1.91 10.16
C LEU A 70 16.60 -1.11 9.60
N SER A 71 16.37 -0.12 8.75
CA SER A 71 17.43 0.73 8.19
C SER A 71 18.19 1.50 9.27
N LYS A 72 17.50 1.96 10.32
CA LYS A 72 18.12 2.60 11.49
C LYS A 72 18.86 1.60 12.39
N ALA A 73 18.28 0.42 12.61
CA ALA A 73 18.85 -0.60 13.49
C ALA A 73 20.10 -1.28 12.90
N PHE A 74 20.14 -1.45 11.57
CA PHE A 74 21.19 -2.20 10.88
C PHE A 74 22.09 -1.32 9.99
N GLY A 75 21.87 0.00 9.96
CA GLY A 75 22.69 0.96 9.21
C GLY A 75 22.64 0.75 7.70
N GLY A 76 21.61 1.27 7.03
CA GLY A 76 21.65 1.64 5.60
C GLY A 76 22.13 0.58 4.59
N ALA A 77 21.97 -0.72 4.85
CA ALA A 77 22.39 -1.76 3.92
C ALA A 77 21.38 -2.92 3.84
N THR A 78 20.25 -2.67 3.19
CA THR A 78 19.54 -3.73 2.46
C THR A 78 19.00 -3.16 1.15
N ASN A 79 19.92 -2.86 0.23
CA ASN A 79 19.63 -2.88 -1.20
C ASN A 79 19.11 -4.27 -1.55
N THR A 80 17.79 -4.48 -1.55
CA THR A 80 17.16 -5.70 -2.07
C THR A 80 17.14 -5.74 -3.60
N THR A 81 18.20 -5.22 -4.25
CA THR A 81 18.27 -5.13 -5.71
C THR A 81 18.66 -6.44 -6.37
N ASN A 82 19.07 -7.49 -5.63
CA ASN A 82 19.35 -8.80 -6.20
C ASN A 82 19.17 -9.93 -5.17
N THR A 83 17.94 -10.35 -4.89
CA THR A 83 17.71 -11.74 -4.45
C THR A 83 17.24 -12.54 -5.65
N THR A 84 18.15 -12.73 -6.62
CA THR A 84 17.99 -13.79 -7.61
C THR A 84 18.02 -15.10 -6.85
N TYR A 85 16.89 -15.80 -6.82
CA TYR A 85 16.78 -17.15 -6.30
C TYR A 85 17.67 -18.07 -7.14
N SER A 86 18.92 -18.30 -6.71
CA SER A 86 19.76 -19.36 -7.27
C SER A 86 19.26 -20.69 -6.72
N LYS A 87 18.38 -21.32 -7.48
CA LYS A 87 18.07 -22.74 -7.30
C LYS A 87 19.30 -23.51 -7.81
N ASN A 88 20.16 -23.96 -6.90
CA ASN A 88 21.22 -24.89 -7.27
C ASN A 88 20.56 -26.22 -7.65
N THR A 89 20.48 -26.50 -8.96
CA THR A 89 20.42 -27.85 -9.51
C THR A 89 21.82 -28.34 -9.80
#